data_AF-A0A087UCB0-F1
#
_entry.id   AF-A0A087UCB0-F1
#
_cell.length_a   1.000
_cell.length_b   1.000
_cell.length_c   1.000
_cell.angle_alpha   90.00
_cell.angle_beta   90.00
_cell.angle_gamma   90.00
#
_symmetry.space_group_name_H-M   'P 1'
#
loop_
_entity.id
_entity.type
_entity.pdbx_description
1 polymer ?
#
loop_
_entity_poly.entity_id
_entity_poly.type
_entity_poly.pdbx_seq_one_letter_code
_entity_poly.pdbx_strand_id
1 'polypeptide(L)'
;MDEDIEFSRIIVGVHVKDVTIDVTYEAKFLFGIKGYAIVAVNCFTVKMDISAQKGGPGMLESSEVLHLGNYKIKQIVGGGASFDSVRNSVIDNVAKISSSKIKDATENRVVKVVNDQLRINDYYPDDYYSS
;
A
#
# COMPACT_ATOMS: atom_id res chain seq x y z
N MET A 1 -19.30 8.26 38.91
CA MET A 1 -19.55 9.05 37.69
C MET A 1 -18.89 8.26 36.59
N ASP A 2 -19.69 7.61 35.76
CA ASP A 2 -19.16 6.99 34.55
C ASP A 2 -18.83 8.16 33.61
N GLU A 3 -17.54 8.45 33.45
CA GLU A 3 -17.11 9.39 32.41
C GLU A 3 -17.43 8.72 31.08
N ASP A 4 -18.38 9.30 30.34
CA ASP A 4 -18.67 8.89 28.97
C ASP A 4 -17.36 8.92 28.17
N ILE A 5 -16.87 7.74 27.78
CA ILE A 5 -15.63 7.63 27.00
C ILE A 5 -15.89 8.31 25.65
N GLU A 6 -15.35 9.52 25.49
CA GLU A 6 -15.48 10.30 24.26
C GLU A 6 -14.56 9.71 23.18
N PHE A 7 -15.17 9.13 22.15
CA PHE A 7 -14.47 8.58 20.98
C PHE A 7 -14.49 9.58 19.83
N SER A 8 -13.32 9.89 19.30
CA SER A 8 -13.16 10.60 18.03
C SER A 8 -12.91 9.58 16.91
N ARG A 9 -13.49 9.83 15.73
CA ARG A 9 -13.30 9.01 14.53
C ARG A 9 -12.95 9.90 13.35
N ILE A 10 -11.88 9.54 12.66
CA ILE A 10 -11.33 10.30 11.53
C ILE A 10 -11.22 9.35 10.34
N ILE A 11 -11.77 9.78 9.21
CA ILE A 11 -11.60 9.08 7.93
C ILE A 11 -10.59 9.87 7.10
N VAL A 12 -9.46 9.23 6.76
CA VAL A 12 -8.39 9.83 5.97
C VAL A 12 -8.33 9.16 4.60
N GLY A 13 -8.31 9.97 3.53
CA GLY A 13 -8.03 9.52 2.17
C GLY A 13 -6.58 9.82 1.80
N VAL A 14 -5.78 8.79 1.55
CA VAL A 14 -4.40 8.92 1.07
C VAL A 14 -4.36 8.64 -0.42
N HIS A 15 -3.94 9.65 -1.19
CA HIS A 15 -3.79 9.55 -2.64
C HIS A 15 -2.31 9.63 -3.01
N VAL A 16 -1.75 8.52 -3.47
CA VAL A 16 -0.39 8.45 -4.00
C VAL A 16 -0.45 8.45 -5.51
N LYS A 17 0.21 9.42 -6.13
CA LYS A 17 0.30 9.56 -7.59
C LYS A 17 1.70 9.15 -8.05
N ASP A 18 1.78 8.72 -9.31
CA ASP A 18 3.05 8.45 -10.00
C ASP A 18 3.93 7.39 -9.31
N VAL A 19 3.30 6.32 -8.82
CA VAL A 19 4.01 5.19 -8.19
C VAL A 19 4.73 4.39 -9.27
N THR A 20 6.04 4.18 -9.12
CA THR A 20 6.81 3.26 -9.94
C THR A 20 7.16 2.02 -9.14
N ILE A 21 6.93 0.85 -9.72
CA ILE A 21 7.11 -0.46 -9.11
C ILE A 21 8.01 -1.28 -10.02
N ASP A 22 9.20 -1.60 -9.50
CA ASP A 22 10.14 -2.47 -10.19
C ASP A 22 9.80 -3.93 -9.90
N VAL A 23 9.53 -4.69 -10.96
CA VAL A 23 9.16 -6.11 -10.87
C VAL A 23 10.23 -6.94 -11.57
N THR A 24 10.96 -7.73 -10.79
CA THR A 24 11.84 -8.78 -11.35
C THR A 24 11.02 -10.05 -11.52
N TYR A 25 11.09 -10.68 -12.69
CA TYR A 25 10.35 -11.91 -12.98
C TYR A 25 11.24 -13.01 -13.57
N GLU A 26 10.90 -14.25 -13.26
CA GLU A 26 11.49 -15.45 -13.85
C GLU A 26 10.35 -16.30 -14.42
N ALA A 27 10.23 -16.31 -15.75
CA ALA A 27 9.22 -17.10 -16.44
C ALA A 27 9.71 -18.55 -16.54
N LYS A 28 9.42 -19.36 -15.51
CA LYS A 28 9.76 -20.79 -15.49
C LYS A 28 9.14 -21.59 -16.64
N PHE A 29 8.04 -21.12 -17.22
CA PHE A 29 7.28 -21.83 -18.25
C PHE A 29 7.99 -21.84 -19.62
N LEU A 30 8.99 -20.99 -19.85
CA LEU A 30 9.64 -20.82 -21.15
C LEU A 30 11.15 -20.67 -20.98
N PHE A 31 11.87 -21.80 -20.95
CA PHE A 31 13.33 -21.89 -20.99
C PHE A 31 14.09 -21.09 -19.91
N GLY A 32 13.44 -20.75 -18.79
CA GLY A 32 14.08 -19.98 -17.71
C GLY A 32 14.40 -18.54 -18.11
N ILE A 33 13.59 -17.93 -18.99
CA ILE A 33 13.73 -16.51 -19.34
C ILE A 33 13.57 -15.67 -18.07
N LYS A 34 14.69 -15.08 -17.64
CA LYS A 34 14.76 -14.08 -16.57
C LYS A 34 14.69 -12.71 -17.22
N GLY A 35 13.88 -11.85 -16.63
CA GLY A 35 13.73 -10.48 -17.09
C GLY A 35 13.36 -9.55 -15.95
N TYR A 36 13.33 -8.27 -16.26
CA TYR A 36 12.83 -7.25 -15.37
C TYR A 36 11.82 -6.38 -16.09
N ALA A 37 10.77 -5.99 -15.39
CA ALA A 37 9.75 -5.07 -15.87
C ALA A 37 9.64 -3.88 -14.92
N ILE A 38 9.62 -2.68 -15.47
CA ILE A 38 9.24 -1.47 -14.73
C ILE A 38 7.76 -1.22 -14.98
N VAL A 39 7.00 -1.17 -13.91
CA VAL A 39 5.56 -0.98 -13.94
C VAL A 39 5.21 0.31 -13.23
N ALA A 40 4.58 1.25 -13.92
CA ALA A 40 4.03 2.44 -13.30
C ALA A 40 2.56 2.23 -12.96
N VAL A 41 2.16 2.68 -11.78
CA VAL A 41 0.77 2.77 -11.33
C VAL A 41 0.44 4.26 -11.23
N ASN A 42 -0.47 4.72 -12.09
CA ASN A 42 -0.72 6.17 -12.24
C ASN A 42 -1.33 6.81 -10.97
N CYS A 43 -2.18 6.07 -10.27
CA CYS A 43 -2.87 6.57 -9.07
C CYS A 43 -3.14 5.41 -8.13
N PHE A 44 -2.98 5.63 -6.84
CA PHE A 44 -3.26 4.67 -5.80
C PHE A 44 -3.97 5.41 -4.67
N THR A 45 -5.18 4.96 -4.32
CA THR A 45 -6.00 5.60 -3.29
C THR A 45 -6.34 4.61 -2.19
N VAL A 46 -6.08 5.02 -0.96
CA VAL A 46 -6.36 4.26 0.26
C VAL A 46 -7.27 5.09 1.16
N LYS A 47 -8.27 4.44 1.73
CA LYS A 47 -9.08 5.00 2.81
C LYS A 47 -8.67 4.35 4.11
N MET A 48 -8.41 5.19 5.11
CA MET A 48 -8.03 4.78 6.45
C MET A 48 -9.08 5.28 7.43
N ASP A 49 -9.48 4.41 8.36
CA ASP A 49 -10.43 4.73 9.42
C ASP A 49 -9.70 4.66 10.76
N ILE A 50 -9.55 5.81 11.40
CA ILE A 50 -8.76 5.97 12.62
C ILE A 50 -9.69 6.37 13.75
N SER A 51 -9.64 5.63 14.85
CA SER A 51 -10.30 5.97 16.10
C SER A 51 -9.28 6.49 17.11
N ALA A 52 -9.71 7.36 18.01
CA ALA A 52 -8.93 7.73 19.19
C ALA A 52 -9.87 8.01 20.36
N GLN A 53 -9.52 7.47 21.53
CA GLN A 53 -10.15 7.85 22.79
C GLN A 53 -9.53 9.13 23.31
N LYS A 54 -10.31 9.95 24.01
CA LYS A 54 -9.81 11.15 24.69
C LYS A 54 -8.62 10.81 25.60
N GLY A 55 -7.44 11.37 25.29
CA GLY A 55 -6.21 11.13 26.04
C GLY A 55 -5.54 9.77 25.81
N GLY A 56 -6.05 8.96 24.87
CA GLY A 56 -5.52 7.65 24.52
C GLY A 56 -4.93 7.59 23.10
N PRO A 57 -4.19 6.51 22.78
CA PRO A 57 -3.52 6.36 21.50
C PRO A 57 -4.52 6.24 20.35
N GLY A 58 -4.15 6.83 19.20
CA GLY A 58 -4.86 6.59 17.95
C GLY A 58 -4.71 5.14 17.48
N MET A 59 -5.79 4.56 16.95
CA MET A 59 -5.79 3.22 16.34
C MET A 59 -6.41 3.27 14.95
N LEU A 60 -5.68 2.75 13.98
CA LEU A 60 -6.20 2.44 12.65
C LEU A 60 -7.07 1.17 12.75
N GLU A 61 -8.38 1.38 12.60
CA GLU A 61 -9.43 0.35 12.64
C GLU A 61 -9.50 -0.42 11.33
N SER A 62 -9.36 0.29 10.20
CA SER A 62 -9.38 -0.33 8.88
C SER A 62 -8.59 0.47 7.85
N SER A 63 -8.07 -0.25 6.86
CA SER A 63 -7.38 0.28 5.69
C SER A 63 -7.95 -0.41 4.46
N GLU A 64 -8.51 0.35 3.54
CA GLU A 64 -9.15 -0.16 2.32
C GLU A 64 -8.54 0.49 1.09
N VAL A 65 -8.16 -0.32 0.11
CA VAL A 65 -7.72 0.20 -1.19
C VAL A 65 -8.93 0.51 -2.05
N LEU A 66 -9.28 1.78 -2.15
CA LEU A 66 -10.42 2.24 -2.96
C LEU A 66 -10.13 2.19 -4.46
N HIS A 67 -8.89 2.49 -4.85
CA HIS A 67 -8.51 2.53 -6.26
C HIS A 67 -7.05 2.13 -6.46
N LEU A 68 -6.86 1.07 -7.24
CA LEU A 68 -5.58 0.73 -7.89
C LEU A 68 -5.69 1.22 -9.32
N GLY A 69 -5.04 2.34 -9.61
CA GLY A 69 -5.08 2.99 -10.91
C GLY A 69 -4.44 2.15 -12.00
N ASN A 70 -4.47 2.69 -13.21
CA ASN A 70 -4.03 1.95 -14.38
C ASN A 70 -2.54 1.57 -14.29
N TYR A 71 -2.29 0.29 -14.54
CA TYR A 71 -0.95 -0.27 -14.68
C TYR A 71 -0.44 0.03 -16.07
N LYS A 72 0.65 0.79 -16.15
CA LYS A 72 1.36 1.05 -17.39
C LYS A 72 2.76 0.49 -17.30
N ILE A 73 3.05 -0.50 -18.12
CA ILE A 73 4.40 -1.02 -18.20
C ILE A 73 5.26 -0.04 -18.97
N LYS A 74 6.28 0.47 -18.28
CA LYS A 74 7.22 1.46 -18.81
C LYS A 74 8.32 0.77 -19.61
N GLN A 75 8.77 -0.37 -19.11
CA GLN A 75 9.87 -1.09 -19.72
C GLN A 75 9.75 -2.57 -19.39
N ILE A 76 10.12 -3.41 -20.35
CA ILE A 76 10.40 -4.82 -20.09
C ILE A 76 11.73 -5.14 -20.75
N VAL A 77 12.62 -5.76 -20.00
CA VAL A 77 13.92 -6.21 -20.48
C VAL A 77 14.02 -7.69 -20.21
N GLY A 78 14.38 -8.43 -21.26
CA GLY A 78 14.55 -9.87 -21.21
C GLY A 78 13.88 -10.55 -22.39
N GLY A 79 14.65 -10.79 -23.44
CA GLY A 79 14.42 -11.89 -24.38
C GLY A 79 14.19 -11.49 -25.84
N GLY A 80 14.85 -12.23 -26.75
CA GLY A 80 14.68 -12.12 -28.20
C GLY A 80 13.30 -12.61 -28.70
N ALA A 81 13.19 -13.02 -29.97
CA ALA A 81 11.91 -13.23 -30.68
C ALA A 81 10.82 -14.06 -29.96
N SER A 82 11.19 -14.99 -29.07
CA SER A 82 10.25 -15.78 -28.25
C SER A 82 9.58 -14.98 -27.12
N PHE A 83 10.18 -13.87 -26.66
CA PHE A 83 9.58 -12.98 -25.67
C PHE A 83 8.39 -12.20 -26.25
N ASP A 84 8.47 -11.76 -27.51
CA ASP A 84 7.39 -10.99 -28.14
C ASP A 84 6.07 -11.77 -28.20
N SER A 85 6.14 -13.09 -28.40
CA SER A 85 4.96 -13.98 -28.42
C SER A 85 4.24 -14.06 -27.06
N VAL A 86 4.98 -13.90 -25.97
CA VAL A 86 4.47 -14.10 -24.60
C VAL A 86 4.44 -12.83 -23.78
N ARG A 87 4.84 -11.72 -24.38
CA ARG A 87 4.92 -10.40 -23.77
C ARG A 87 3.61 -10.04 -23.10
N ASN A 88 2.48 -10.13 -23.81
CA ASN A 88 1.17 -9.78 -23.25
C ASN A 88 0.81 -10.63 -22.01
N SER A 89 1.11 -11.94 -22.04
CA SER A 89 0.87 -12.82 -20.89
C SER A 89 1.75 -12.47 -19.69
N VAL A 90 3.01 -12.06 -19.91
CA VAL A 90 3.89 -11.59 -18.83
C VAL A 90 3.36 -10.28 -18.26
N ILE A 91 2.95 -9.35 -19.12
CA ILE A 91 2.36 -8.06 -18.75
C ILE A 91 1.14 -8.27 -17.83
N ASP A 92 0.19 -9.10 -18.27
CA ASP A 92 -1.04 -9.36 -17.53
C ASP A 92 -0.78 -10.05 -16.19
N ASN A 93 0.13 -11.03 -16.16
CA ASN A 93 0.51 -11.69 -14.91
C ASN A 93 1.22 -10.75 -13.95
N VAL A 94 2.15 -9.92 -14.43
CA VAL A 94 2.85 -8.94 -13.61
C VAL A 94 1.86 -7.92 -13.04
N ALA A 95 0.94 -7.38 -13.85
CA ALA A 95 -0.09 -6.46 -13.39
C ALA A 95 -1.01 -7.11 -12.35
N LYS A 96 -1.48 -8.34 -12.60
CA LYS A 96 -2.37 -9.08 -11.69
C LYS A 96 -1.70 -9.44 -10.37
N ILE A 97 -0.47 -9.95 -10.42
CA ILE A 97 0.26 -10.35 -9.20
C ILE A 97 0.67 -9.12 -8.39
N SER A 98 1.18 -8.07 -9.05
CA SER A 98 1.58 -6.84 -8.35
C SER A 98 0.40 -6.14 -7.70
N SER A 99 -0.73 -5.98 -8.40
CA SER A 99 -1.95 -5.37 -7.84
C SER A 99 -2.47 -6.12 -6.62
N SER A 100 -2.53 -7.45 -6.69
CA SER A 100 -2.91 -8.29 -5.55
C SER A 100 -1.96 -8.10 -4.36
N LYS A 101 -0.65 -8.09 -4.60
CA LYS A 101 0.36 -7.90 -3.54
C LYS A 101 0.31 -6.50 -2.91
N ILE A 102 0.10 -5.46 -3.70
CA ILE A 102 -0.02 -4.08 -3.20
C ILE A 102 -1.27 -3.93 -2.36
N LYS A 103 -2.39 -4.52 -2.83
CA LYS A 103 -3.64 -4.54 -2.10
C LYS A 103 -3.47 -5.24 -0.74
N ASP A 104 -2.92 -6.46 -0.74
CA ASP A 104 -2.63 -7.21 0.49
C ASP A 104 -1.72 -6.43 1.45
N ALA A 105 -0.64 -5.84 0.94
CA ALA A 105 0.28 -5.07 1.76
C ALA A 105 -0.41 -3.85 2.41
N THR A 106 -1.32 -3.20 1.69
CA THR A 106 -1.98 -1.98 2.17
C THR A 106 -3.13 -2.29 3.14
N GLU A 107 -3.92 -3.32 2.86
CA GLU A 107 -5.07 -3.66 3.67
C GLU A 107 -4.64 -4.42 4.94
N ASN A 108 -3.61 -5.27 4.85
CA ASN A 108 -3.23 -6.16 5.95
C ASN A 108 -1.93 -5.75 6.67
N ARG A 109 -0.95 -5.14 5.99
CA ARG A 109 0.38 -4.87 6.59
C ARG A 109 0.56 -3.42 7.03
N VAL A 110 -0.05 -2.48 6.32
CA VAL A 110 -0.01 -1.04 6.67
C VAL A 110 -0.67 -0.77 8.02
N VAL A 111 -1.66 -1.59 8.42
CA VAL A 111 -2.33 -1.46 9.73
C VAL A 111 -1.32 -1.46 10.87
N LYS A 112 -0.41 -2.43 10.86
CA LYS A 112 0.63 -2.52 11.90
C LYS A 112 1.54 -1.29 11.89
N VAL A 113 2.05 -0.90 10.72
CA VAL A 113 3.00 0.22 10.59
C VAL A 113 2.37 1.54 11.04
N VAL A 114 1.13 1.81 10.61
CA VAL A 114 0.41 3.03 11.01
C VAL A 114 0.10 3.00 12.51
N ASN A 115 -0.35 1.87 13.06
CA ASN A 115 -0.59 1.74 14.50
C ASN A 115 0.67 1.94 15.34
N ASP A 116 1.82 1.43 14.88
CA ASP A 116 3.10 1.66 15.55
C ASP A 116 3.45 3.16 15.54
N GLN A 117 3.18 3.88 14.45
CA GLN A 117 3.42 5.32 14.36
C GLN A 117 2.44 6.16 15.18
N LEU A 118 1.15 5.80 15.19
CA LEU A 118 0.13 6.48 15.98
C LEU A 118 0.45 6.39 17.48
N ARG A 119 0.92 5.23 17.95
CA ARG A 119 1.32 4.99 19.34
C ARG A 119 2.58 5.74 19.78
N ILE A 120 3.50 6.04 18.86
CA ILE A 120 4.74 6.78 19.18
C ILE A 120 4.45 8.27 19.42
N ASN A 121 3.41 8.83 18.79
CA ASN A 121 3.04 10.24 18.92
C ASN A 121 2.25 10.57 20.20
N ASP A 122 1.99 9.59 21.07
CA ASP A 122 1.33 9.80 22.37
C ASP A 122 2.30 10.16 23.51
N TYR A 123 3.60 10.33 23.20
CA TYR A 123 4.55 10.86 24.17
C TYR A 123 4.48 12.39 24.21
N TYR A 124 3.40 12.94 24.76
CA TYR A 124 3.40 14.31 25.26
C TYR A 124 3.97 14.30 26.69
N PRO A 125 5.08 15.00 26.99
CA PRO A 125 5.51 15.19 28.37
C PRO A 125 4.45 16.02 29.12
N ASP A 126 4.03 15.53 30.28
CA ASP A 126 2.98 16.04 31.18
C ASP A 126 3.21 17.45 31.78
N ASP A 127 4.04 18.30 31.18
CA ASP A 127 4.59 19.48 31.88
C ASP A 127 3.94 20.83 31.51
N TYR A 128 2.83 20.86 30.76
CA TYR A 128 2.23 22.15 30.30
C TYR A 128 0.96 22.63 31.03
N TYR A 129 0.56 21.98 32.11
CA TYR A 129 -0.47 22.53 33.02
C TYR A 129 0.03 22.57 34.46
N SER A 130 1.03 23.42 34.71
CA SER A 130 1.30 23.92 36.07
C SER A 130 1.68 25.41 36.05
N SER A 131 0.65 26.26 36.10
CA SER A 131 0.71 27.62 36.68
C SER A 131 -0.68 28.24 36.70
#